data_AF-A0A6P0I8P6-F1
#
_entry.id   AF-A0A6P0I8P6-F1
#
_cell.length_a   1.000
_cell.length_b   1.000
_cell.length_c   1.000
_cell.angle_alpha   90.00
_cell.angle_beta   90.00
_cell.angle_gamma   90.00
#
_symmetry.space_group_name_H-M   'P 1'
#
loop_
_entity.id
_entity.type
_entity.pdbx_description
1 polymer ?
#
loop_
_entity_poly.entity_id
_entity_poly.type
_entity_poly.pdbx_seq_one_letter_code
_entity_poly.pdbx_strand_id
1 'polypeptide(L)'
;SYANGLLAWVIVLPVLALAKLKSWSDILKNIKLYILWIIGLIANIALYFYDYQKPLSHPNPVESIQYPDQIFQYFLAFIGTALGIGSSIQPLNNSIILGSITITLFICLCSYVLWQIKDHQIRSQTIGWIMLGSYTIISALVTSFGRVSFGIEQALSSRYTTFSTYLIISIIHLMIIVGEDWRKKEYLLINRSLFSKIICWFLGIITVLQIHNFTYSIEKMQSWRQNYLKYKGCLLLINFTHDNCQNLIDSYYFESHRQRARYLTEMGFLHPGLIQTNRIQDLVDTNNEREVKGIFEKLEFIGGNNLLATGWAIFTDTGLPVDAIVLSYDNSQGESIVSAVADMTISRPYLVKEFKSQKYFKSGWQKVLSTHKFPQGNLNVKAWALDTDTAKFYQIPGVHIVNKNGQNLSVLSGN
;
A
#
# COMPACT_ATOMS: atom_id res chain seq x y z
N SER A 1 -12.13 -8.17 2.73
CA SER A 1 -12.99 -8.07 3.92
C SER A 1 -12.17 -8.26 5.19
N TYR A 2 -12.53 -7.58 6.29
CA TYR A 2 -11.96 -7.78 7.64
C TYR A 2 -13.04 -8.35 8.55
N ALA A 3 -12.69 -9.30 9.42
CA ALA A 3 -13.61 -9.82 10.44
C ALA A 3 -13.96 -8.76 11.51
N ASN A 4 -13.28 -7.62 11.49
CA ASN A 4 -13.28 -6.62 12.54
C ASN A 4 -14.67 -6.01 12.81
N GLY A 5 -15.56 -5.97 11.82
CA GLY A 5 -16.97 -5.56 12.02
C GLY A 5 -17.73 -6.51 12.95
N LEU A 6 -17.52 -7.82 12.83
CA LEU A 6 -18.11 -8.82 13.73
C LEU A 6 -17.46 -8.77 15.12
N LEU A 7 -16.14 -8.50 15.18
CA LEU A 7 -15.42 -8.40 16.45
C LEU A 7 -15.94 -7.27 17.35
N ALA A 8 -16.41 -6.16 16.76
CA ALA A 8 -17.00 -5.06 17.52
C ALA A 8 -18.17 -5.52 18.40
N TRP A 9 -19.05 -6.39 17.88
CA TRP A 9 -20.19 -6.93 18.63
C TRP A 9 -19.75 -7.75 19.84
N VAL A 10 -18.68 -8.53 19.70
CA VAL A 10 -18.17 -9.45 20.73
C VAL A 10 -17.43 -8.70 21.83
N ILE A 11 -16.68 -7.65 21.48
CA ILE A 11 -15.77 -6.98 22.42
C ILE A 11 -16.48 -5.86 23.19
N VAL A 12 -17.40 -5.14 22.56
CA VAL A 12 -18.09 -4.01 23.19
C VAL A 12 -19.02 -4.47 24.31
N LEU A 13 -19.70 -5.60 24.15
CA LEU A 13 -20.71 -6.07 25.11
C LEU A 13 -20.13 -6.40 26.51
N PRO A 14 -19.06 -7.21 26.64
CA PRO A 14 -18.44 -7.49 27.95
C PRO A 14 -17.89 -6.24 28.61
N VAL A 15 -17.32 -5.31 27.83
CA VAL A 15 -16.76 -4.05 28.30
C VAL A 15 -17.84 -3.14 28.88
N LEU A 16 -18.98 -2.99 28.17
CA LEU A 16 -20.11 -2.21 28.67
C LEU A 16 -20.73 -2.82 29.92
N ALA A 17 -20.81 -4.16 29.99
CA ALA A 17 -21.26 -4.86 31.18
C ALA A 17 -20.32 -4.61 32.37
N LEU A 18 -19.00 -4.78 32.18
CA LEU A 18 -17.97 -4.59 33.21
C LEU A 18 -17.85 -3.14 33.67
N ALA A 19 -18.04 -2.16 32.78
CA ALA A 19 -18.01 -0.74 33.10
C ALA A 19 -19.14 -0.33 34.07
N LYS A 20 -20.34 -0.93 33.93
CA LYS A 20 -21.53 -0.59 34.73
C LYS A 20 -21.75 -1.51 35.93
N LEU A 21 -20.97 -2.58 36.06
CA LEU A 21 -21.14 -3.62 37.08
C LEU A 21 -20.78 -3.11 38.48
N LYS A 22 -21.74 -2.51 39.20
CA LYS A 22 -21.63 -2.26 40.66
C LYS A 22 -22.16 -3.43 41.48
N SER A 23 -23.22 -4.10 41.00
CA SER A 23 -23.76 -5.33 41.57
C SER A 23 -24.30 -6.27 40.49
N TRP A 24 -24.39 -7.58 40.76
CA TRP A 24 -25.01 -8.58 39.87
C TRP A 24 -26.46 -8.22 39.50
N SER A 25 -27.15 -7.47 40.36
CA SER A 25 -28.50 -6.98 40.09
C SER A 25 -28.56 -5.97 38.93
N ASP A 26 -27.46 -5.29 38.60
CA ASP A 26 -27.41 -4.34 37.47
C ASP A 26 -27.34 -5.05 36.11
N ILE A 27 -26.81 -6.28 36.06
CA ILE A 27 -26.87 -7.12 34.85
C ILE A 27 -28.32 -7.50 34.58
N LEU A 28 -29.02 -7.98 35.62
CA LEU A 28 -30.42 -8.42 35.51
C LEU A 28 -31.35 -7.28 35.06
N LYS A 29 -31.12 -6.06 35.55
CA LYS A 29 -31.87 -4.86 35.11
C LYS A 29 -31.71 -4.57 33.61
N ASN A 30 -30.55 -4.89 33.03
CA ASN A 30 -30.21 -4.60 31.64
C ASN A 30 -30.32 -5.84 30.72
N ILE A 31 -30.91 -6.95 31.20
CA ILE A 31 -30.94 -8.22 30.45
C ILE A 31 -31.57 -8.10 29.07
N LYS A 32 -32.61 -7.26 28.92
CA LYS A 32 -33.27 -7.00 27.63
C LYS A 32 -32.31 -6.42 26.60
N LEU A 33 -31.41 -5.51 27.02
CA LEU A 33 -30.41 -4.91 26.14
C LEU A 33 -29.37 -5.95 25.70
N TYR A 34 -28.92 -6.81 26.62
CA TYR A 34 -27.99 -7.89 26.28
C TYR A 34 -28.60 -8.91 25.32
N ILE A 35 -29.87 -9.30 25.54
CA ILE A 35 -30.60 -10.18 24.62
C ILE A 35 -30.72 -9.53 23.24
N LEU A 36 -31.12 -8.25 23.17
CA LEU A 36 -31.22 -7.52 21.90
C LEU A 36 -29.86 -7.45 21.18
N TRP A 37 -28.77 -7.25 21.92
CA TRP A 37 -27.41 -7.23 21.37
C TRP A 37 -26.99 -8.58 20.81
N ILE A 38 -27.31 -9.68 21.50
CA ILE A 38 -27.04 -11.05 21.03
C ILE A 38 -27.87 -11.36 19.80
N ILE A 39 -29.16 -11.00 19.79
CA ILE A 39 -30.02 -11.15 18.60
C ILE A 39 -29.43 -10.36 17.42
N GLY A 40 -28.98 -9.12 17.66
CA GLY A 40 -28.31 -8.29 16.66
C GLY A 40 -27.03 -8.92 16.12
N LEU A 41 -26.18 -9.48 16.98
CA LEU A 41 -24.98 -10.23 16.61
C LEU A 41 -25.33 -11.46 15.74
N ILE A 42 -26.30 -12.27 16.17
CA ILE A 42 -26.73 -13.46 15.43
C ILE A 42 -27.28 -13.07 14.06
N ALA A 43 -28.15 -12.06 14.01
CA ALA A 43 -28.70 -11.54 12.76
C ALA A 43 -27.59 -11.01 11.84
N ASN A 44 -26.60 -10.30 12.38
CA ASN A 44 -25.48 -9.78 11.61
C ASN A 44 -24.62 -10.91 11.00
N ILE A 45 -24.32 -11.95 11.78
CA ILE A 45 -23.60 -13.14 11.30
C ILE A 45 -24.42 -13.86 10.22
N ALA A 46 -25.71 -14.11 10.49
CA ALA A 46 -26.59 -14.84 9.57
C ALA A 46 -26.73 -14.10 8.23
N LEU A 47 -26.92 -12.78 8.26
CA LEU A 47 -27.01 -11.96 7.06
C LEU A 47 -25.67 -11.86 6.32
N TYR A 48 -24.55 -11.72 7.03
CA TYR A 48 -23.22 -11.62 6.41
C TYR A 48 -22.82 -12.91 5.68
N PHE A 49 -23.19 -14.06 6.23
CA PHE A 49 -22.88 -15.37 5.64
C PHE A 49 -24.03 -15.96 4.81
N TYR A 50 -25.10 -15.20 4.56
CA TYR A 50 -26.18 -15.63 3.68
C TYR A 50 -25.66 -15.84 2.26
N ASP A 51 -25.77 -17.07 1.76
CA ASP A 51 -25.25 -17.52 0.45
C ASP A 51 -23.75 -17.22 0.22
N TYR A 52 -22.96 -17.28 1.30
CA TYR A 52 -21.51 -17.05 1.20
C TYR A 52 -20.81 -18.19 0.43
N GLN A 53 -20.25 -17.85 -0.73
CA GLN A 53 -19.41 -18.76 -1.51
C GLN A 53 -17.93 -18.38 -1.35
N LYS A 54 -17.13 -19.32 -0.82
CA LYS A 54 -15.70 -19.12 -0.65
C LYS A 54 -15.00 -19.10 -2.02
N PRO A 55 -14.21 -18.06 -2.36
CA PRO A 55 -13.43 -18.05 -3.60
C PRO A 55 -12.33 -19.11 -3.58
N LEU A 56 -12.06 -19.75 -4.73
CA LEU A 56 -11.04 -20.80 -4.88
C LEU A 56 -9.62 -20.32 -4.53
N SER A 57 -9.31 -19.04 -4.77
CA SER A 57 -8.00 -18.45 -4.48
C SER A 57 -7.77 -18.14 -3.00
N HIS A 58 -8.78 -18.29 -2.14
CA HIS A 58 -8.65 -18.05 -0.71
C HIS A 58 -8.23 -19.34 0.03
N PRO A 59 -7.16 -19.28 0.85
CA PRO A 59 -6.68 -20.43 1.62
C PRO A 59 -7.75 -20.90 2.60
N ASN A 60 -7.68 -22.17 2.97
CA ASN A 60 -8.55 -22.70 4.02
C ASN A 60 -8.02 -22.26 5.39
N PRO A 61 -8.80 -21.56 6.23
CA PRO A 61 -8.34 -21.17 7.57
C PRO A 61 -7.92 -22.35 8.44
N VAL A 62 -8.42 -23.55 8.16
CA VAL A 62 -8.03 -24.78 8.87
C VAL A 62 -6.61 -25.22 8.49
N GLU A 63 -6.17 -24.99 7.25
CA GLU A 63 -4.79 -25.30 6.83
C GLU A 63 -3.77 -24.43 7.57
N SER A 64 -4.14 -23.20 7.92
CA SER A 64 -3.29 -22.29 8.70
C SER A 64 -2.81 -22.90 10.02
N ILE A 65 -3.59 -23.80 10.63
CA ILE A 65 -3.24 -24.48 11.89
C ILE A 65 -1.94 -25.29 11.76
N GLN A 66 -1.57 -25.70 10.54
CA GLN A 66 -0.32 -26.41 10.26
C GLN A 66 0.93 -25.52 10.38
N TYR A 67 0.76 -24.19 10.47
CA TYR A 67 1.86 -23.21 10.51
C TYR A 67 1.82 -22.34 11.78
N PRO A 68 1.88 -22.94 13.00
CA PRO A 68 1.73 -22.19 14.25
C PRO A 68 2.80 -21.10 14.43
N ASP A 69 4.04 -21.39 14.06
CA ASP A 69 5.15 -20.43 14.16
C ASP A 69 4.93 -19.21 13.26
N GLN A 70 4.42 -19.45 12.04
CA GLN A 70 4.13 -18.37 11.10
C GLN A 70 2.90 -17.56 11.53
N ILE A 71 1.89 -18.19 12.14
CA ILE A 71 0.76 -17.47 12.75
C ILE A 71 1.27 -16.54 13.83
N PHE A 72 2.18 -17.02 14.69
CA PHE A 72 2.74 -16.20 15.77
C PHE A 72 3.59 -15.05 15.23
N GLN A 73 4.46 -15.30 14.24
CA GLN A 73 5.22 -14.23 13.57
C GLN A 73 4.31 -13.21 12.89
N TYR A 74 3.28 -13.66 12.18
CA TYR A 74 2.29 -12.80 11.55
C TYR A 74 1.59 -11.92 12.61
N PHE A 75 1.14 -12.53 13.71
CA PHE A 75 0.46 -11.84 14.80
C PHE A 75 1.31 -10.73 15.40
N LEU A 76 2.58 -11.03 15.71
CA LEU A 76 3.53 -10.05 16.24
C LEU A 76 3.82 -8.95 15.21
N ALA A 77 4.07 -9.32 13.96
CA ALA A 77 4.30 -8.37 12.88
C ALA A 77 3.11 -7.42 12.71
N PHE A 78 1.88 -7.94 12.70
CA PHE A 78 0.65 -7.16 12.59
C PHE A 78 0.57 -6.11 13.71
N ILE A 79 0.80 -6.52 14.96
CA ILE A 79 0.75 -5.63 16.12
C ILE A 79 1.82 -4.54 16.02
N GLY A 80 3.05 -4.90 15.67
CA GLY A 80 4.15 -3.95 15.60
C GLY A 80 4.21 -3.11 14.33
N THR A 81 3.39 -3.39 13.32
CA THR A 81 3.43 -2.71 12.01
C THR A 81 3.29 -1.19 12.13
N ALA A 82 2.48 -0.69 13.07
CA ALA A 82 2.32 0.76 13.30
C ALA A 82 3.60 1.48 13.74
N LEU A 83 4.60 0.73 14.24
CA LEU A 83 5.88 1.25 14.68
C LEU A 83 7.06 0.76 13.83
N GLY A 84 6.99 -0.44 13.24
CA GLY A 84 8.13 -1.12 12.62
C GLY A 84 8.26 -1.00 11.10
N ILE A 85 7.23 -0.50 10.40
CA ILE A 85 7.20 -0.53 8.92
C ILE A 85 8.14 0.49 8.24
N GLY A 86 8.53 1.56 8.94
CA GLY A 86 9.30 2.67 8.35
C GLY A 86 10.76 2.36 8.05
N SER A 87 11.28 1.22 8.50
CA SER A 87 12.65 0.81 8.17
C SER A 87 12.73 0.25 6.75
N SER A 88 13.73 0.73 5.97
CA SER A 88 14.09 0.13 4.68
C SER A 88 14.77 -1.23 4.82
N ILE A 89 15.26 -1.57 6.02
CA ILE A 89 15.99 -2.80 6.32
C ILE A 89 15.11 -3.70 7.19
N GLN A 90 14.72 -4.85 6.65
CA GLN A 90 13.97 -5.93 7.32
C GLN A 90 12.71 -5.43 8.09
N PRO A 91 11.73 -4.82 7.39
CA PRO A 91 10.52 -4.26 8.04
C PRO A 91 9.72 -5.32 8.81
N LEU A 92 9.74 -6.57 8.35
CA LEU A 92 9.12 -7.69 9.04
C LEU A 92 9.73 -7.93 10.43
N ASN A 93 11.04 -8.11 10.50
CA ASN A 93 11.74 -8.39 11.77
C ASN A 93 11.54 -7.24 12.77
N ASN A 94 11.64 -5.99 12.32
CA ASN A 94 11.41 -4.83 13.17
C ASN A 94 9.97 -4.80 13.71
N SER A 95 8.99 -5.10 12.86
CA SER A 95 7.59 -5.18 13.27
C SER A 95 7.34 -6.33 14.25
N ILE A 96 8.00 -7.49 14.09
CA ILE A 96 7.91 -8.59 15.06
C ILE A 96 8.49 -8.16 16.42
N ILE A 97 9.67 -7.55 16.46
CA ILE A 97 10.32 -7.11 17.70
C ILE A 97 9.45 -6.07 18.43
N LEU A 98 9.00 -5.04 17.71
CA LEU A 98 8.14 -3.99 18.28
C LEU A 98 6.77 -4.53 18.67
N GLY A 99 6.26 -5.52 17.93
CA GLY A 99 5.05 -6.27 18.27
C GLY A 99 5.19 -6.99 19.61
N SER A 100 6.29 -7.72 19.81
CA SER A 100 6.61 -8.41 21.06
C SER A 100 6.71 -7.45 22.25
N ILE A 101 7.36 -6.30 22.08
CA ILE A 101 7.49 -5.29 23.14
C ILE A 101 6.12 -4.71 23.50
N THR A 102 5.32 -4.33 22.49
CA THR A 102 4.01 -3.70 22.71
C THR A 102 2.99 -4.66 23.31
N ILE A 103 2.93 -5.91 22.86
CA ILE A 103 2.02 -6.91 23.45
C ILE A 103 2.40 -7.24 24.89
N THR A 104 3.70 -7.38 25.18
CA THR A 104 4.19 -7.63 26.54
C THR A 104 3.82 -6.49 27.47
N LEU A 105 4.07 -5.25 27.05
CA LEU A 105 3.71 -4.06 27.83
C LEU A 105 2.21 -3.98 28.08
N PHE A 106 1.38 -4.26 27.07
CA PHE A 106 -0.07 -4.30 27.22
C PHE A 106 -0.53 -5.37 28.21
N ILE A 107 0.04 -6.59 28.15
CA ILE A 107 -0.26 -7.68 29.08
C ILE A 107 0.14 -7.32 30.52
N CYS A 108 1.30 -6.69 30.72
CA CYS A 108 1.74 -6.21 32.04
C CYS A 108 0.75 -5.19 32.63
N LEU A 109 0.33 -4.20 31.83
CA LEU A 109 -0.63 -3.17 32.25
C LEU A 109 -2.00 -3.78 32.56
N CYS A 110 -2.49 -4.68 31.70
CA CYS A 110 -3.76 -5.37 31.92
C CYS A 110 -3.71 -6.25 33.17
N SER A 111 -2.62 -6.98 33.39
CA SER A 111 -2.42 -7.80 34.60
C SER A 111 -2.51 -6.96 35.87
N TYR A 112 -1.91 -5.76 35.88
CA TYR A 112 -2.04 -4.83 37.00
C TYR A 112 -3.49 -4.37 37.22
N VAL A 113 -4.18 -3.97 36.14
CA VAL A 113 -5.59 -3.53 36.23
C VAL A 113 -6.49 -4.66 36.73
N LEU A 114 -6.25 -5.90 36.28
CA LEU A 114 -6.99 -7.08 36.75
C LEU A 114 -6.74 -7.34 38.24
N TRP A 115 -5.51 -7.16 38.72
CA TRP A 115 -5.20 -7.26 40.15
C TRP A 115 -5.94 -6.19 40.97
N GLN A 116 -6.14 -5.00 40.41
CA GLN A 116 -6.88 -3.88 41.02
C GLN A 116 -8.36 -3.82 40.61
N ILE A 117 -8.94 -4.88 40.06
CA ILE A 117 -10.28 -4.85 39.45
C ILE A 117 -11.42 -4.50 40.44
N LYS A 118 -11.17 -4.69 41.74
CA LYS A 118 -12.09 -4.30 42.82
C LYS A 118 -12.19 -2.77 42.99
N ASP A 119 -11.19 -2.03 42.55
CA ASP A 119 -11.19 -0.57 42.55
C ASP A 119 -12.06 -0.04 41.40
N HIS A 120 -13.24 0.47 41.74
CA HIS A 120 -14.19 1.00 40.77
C HIS A 120 -13.59 2.16 39.94
N GLN A 121 -12.75 3.00 40.55
CA GLN A 121 -12.16 4.14 39.86
C GLN A 121 -11.22 3.67 38.75
N ILE A 122 -10.26 2.80 39.08
CA ILE A 122 -9.32 2.22 38.11
C ILE A 122 -10.05 1.47 37.01
N ARG A 123 -11.01 0.62 37.37
CA ARG A 123 -11.80 -0.13 36.39
C ARG A 123 -12.53 0.79 35.42
N SER A 124 -13.22 1.81 35.92
CA SER A 124 -13.98 2.73 35.07
C SER A 124 -13.11 3.54 34.11
N GLN A 125 -11.89 3.91 34.53
CA GLN A 125 -10.95 4.68 33.73
C GLN A 125 -10.21 3.84 32.69
N THR A 126 -10.03 2.53 32.94
CA THR A 126 -9.20 1.64 32.11
C THR A 126 -9.99 0.78 31.13
N ILE A 127 -11.26 0.48 31.42
CA ILE A 127 -12.06 -0.50 30.65
C ILE A 127 -12.18 -0.14 29.16
N GLY A 128 -12.33 1.15 28.83
CA GLY A 128 -12.40 1.62 27.43
C GLY A 128 -11.07 1.46 26.69
N TRP A 129 -9.94 1.63 27.38
CA TRP A 129 -8.61 1.43 26.80
C TRP A 129 -8.32 -0.05 26.59
N ILE A 130 -8.63 -0.89 27.59
CA ILE A 130 -8.53 -2.35 27.46
C ILE A 130 -9.37 -2.84 26.27
N MET A 131 -10.59 -2.31 26.09
CA MET A 131 -11.43 -2.62 24.94
C MET A 131 -10.73 -2.35 23.60
N LEU A 132 -10.11 -1.17 23.45
CA LEU A 132 -9.37 -0.81 22.25
C LEU A 132 -8.16 -1.73 22.02
N GLY A 133 -7.38 -2.02 23.05
CA GLY A 133 -6.23 -2.93 22.96
C GLY A 133 -6.64 -4.36 22.62
N SER A 134 -7.69 -4.89 23.27
CA SER A 134 -8.24 -6.22 23.00
C SER A 134 -8.81 -6.32 21.58
N TYR A 135 -9.43 -5.25 21.06
CA TYR A 135 -9.87 -5.18 19.68
C TYR A 135 -8.73 -5.37 18.69
N THR A 136 -7.59 -4.72 18.93
CA THR A 136 -6.37 -4.93 18.11
C THR A 136 -5.87 -6.37 18.19
N ILE A 137 -5.77 -6.94 19.40
CA ILE A 137 -5.25 -8.29 19.60
C ILE A 137 -6.12 -9.33 18.91
N ILE A 138 -7.43 -9.26 19.08
CA ILE A 138 -8.35 -10.22 18.46
C ILE A 138 -8.37 -10.02 16.94
N SER A 139 -8.32 -8.78 16.46
CA SER A 139 -8.18 -8.49 15.03
C SER A 139 -6.91 -9.08 14.44
N ALA A 140 -5.78 -8.95 15.15
CA ALA A 140 -4.50 -9.51 14.74
C ALA A 140 -4.55 -11.05 14.69
N LEU A 141 -5.11 -11.70 15.72
CA LEU A 141 -5.26 -13.15 15.77
C LEU A 141 -6.12 -13.67 14.61
N VAL A 142 -7.34 -13.15 14.46
CA VAL A 142 -8.26 -13.60 13.39
C VAL A 142 -7.65 -13.36 12.01
N THR A 143 -6.96 -12.25 11.81
CA THR A 143 -6.27 -11.96 10.54
C THR A 143 -5.13 -12.94 10.30
N SER A 144 -4.34 -13.27 11.32
CA SER A 144 -3.23 -14.22 11.22
C SER A 144 -3.73 -15.60 10.81
N PHE A 145 -4.74 -16.13 11.49
CA PHE A 145 -5.36 -17.42 11.12
C PHE A 145 -5.96 -17.41 9.71
N GLY A 146 -6.63 -16.32 9.33
CA GLY A 146 -7.29 -16.24 8.03
C GLY A 146 -6.36 -15.99 6.85
N ARG A 147 -5.10 -15.58 7.09
CA ARG A 147 -4.23 -15.04 6.02
C ARG A 147 -2.77 -15.48 6.04
N VAL A 148 -2.33 -16.23 7.04
CA VAL A 148 -0.92 -16.70 7.11
C VAL A 148 -0.50 -17.48 5.86
N SER A 149 -1.41 -18.23 5.22
CA SER A 149 -1.10 -19.00 4.01
C SER A 149 -0.80 -18.13 2.78
N PHE A 150 -1.06 -16.82 2.83
CA PHE A 150 -0.61 -15.87 1.80
C PHE A 150 0.84 -15.37 2.03
N GLY A 151 1.46 -15.75 3.14
CA GLY A 151 2.77 -15.29 3.57
C GLY A 151 2.71 -14.25 4.69
N ILE A 152 3.69 -14.33 5.59
CA ILE A 152 3.82 -13.46 6.78
C ILE A 152 3.99 -11.98 6.45
N GLU A 153 4.61 -11.67 5.31
CA GLU A 153 4.83 -10.31 4.83
C GLU A 153 3.52 -9.52 4.62
N GLN A 154 2.40 -10.22 4.44
CA GLN A 154 1.11 -9.56 4.28
C GLN A 154 0.70 -8.78 5.54
N ALA A 155 1.19 -9.17 6.73
CA ALA A 155 0.95 -8.46 7.98
C ALA A 155 1.39 -6.98 7.93
N LEU A 156 2.33 -6.64 7.05
CA LEU A 156 2.85 -5.28 6.85
C LEU A 156 1.98 -4.44 5.91
N SER A 157 0.87 -4.96 5.39
CA SER A 157 0.00 -4.16 4.53
C SER A 157 -0.53 -2.95 5.29
N SER A 158 -0.42 -1.75 4.69
CA SER A 158 -0.84 -0.46 5.29
C SER A 158 -2.26 -0.46 5.85
N ARG A 159 -3.12 -1.32 5.30
CA ARG A 159 -4.49 -1.53 5.75
C ARG A 159 -4.62 -2.02 7.19
N TYR A 160 -3.57 -2.60 7.78
CA TYR A 160 -3.55 -3.09 9.14
C TYR A 160 -3.03 -2.07 10.16
N THR A 161 -2.33 -1.04 9.69
CA THR A 161 -1.81 0.06 10.52
C THR A 161 -2.94 0.70 11.33
N THR A 162 -4.11 0.93 10.72
CA THR A 162 -5.27 1.51 11.42
C THR A 162 -5.68 0.71 12.66
N PHE A 163 -5.58 -0.61 12.62
CA PHE A 163 -5.93 -1.46 13.76
C PHE A 163 -4.80 -1.51 14.78
N SER A 164 -3.54 -1.66 14.35
CA SER A 164 -2.41 -1.71 15.28
C SER A 164 -2.19 -0.40 16.06
N THR A 165 -2.52 0.75 15.48
CA THR A 165 -2.46 2.06 16.18
C THR A 165 -3.31 2.10 17.45
N TYR A 166 -4.45 1.40 17.51
CA TYR A 166 -5.31 1.39 18.70
C TYR A 166 -4.62 0.77 19.93
N LEU A 167 -3.71 -0.20 19.72
CA LEU A 167 -2.96 -0.78 20.83
C LEU A 167 -1.99 0.25 21.45
N ILE A 168 -1.32 1.04 20.63
CA ILE A 168 -0.41 2.09 21.10
C ILE A 168 -1.17 3.14 21.90
N ILE A 169 -2.33 3.59 21.39
CA ILE A 169 -3.20 4.54 22.10
C ILE A 169 -3.65 3.95 23.43
N SER A 170 -4.08 2.68 23.45
CA SER A 170 -4.46 2.00 24.69
C SER A 170 -3.30 1.97 25.70
N ILE A 171 -2.09 1.61 25.27
CA ILE A 171 -0.92 1.52 26.15
C ILE A 171 -0.60 2.88 26.76
N ILE A 172 -0.59 3.96 25.97
CA ILE A 172 -0.32 5.32 26.46
C ILE A 172 -1.27 5.68 27.62
N HIS A 173 -2.57 5.48 27.43
CA HIS A 173 -3.56 5.82 28.45
C HIS A 173 -3.50 4.90 29.67
N LEU A 174 -3.31 3.59 29.46
CA LEU A 174 -3.15 2.64 30.56
C LEU A 174 -1.90 2.95 31.38
N MET A 175 -0.77 3.29 30.76
CA MET A 175 0.45 3.68 31.48
C MET A 175 0.24 4.88 32.39
N ILE A 176 -0.48 5.91 31.92
CA ILE A 176 -0.80 7.10 32.71
C ILE A 176 -1.66 6.73 33.92
N ILE A 177 -2.77 6.00 33.70
CA ILE A 177 -3.71 5.64 34.77
C ILE A 177 -3.05 4.72 35.81
N VAL A 178 -2.37 3.67 35.34
CA VAL A 178 -1.69 2.70 36.22
C VAL A 178 -0.62 3.37 37.05
N GLY A 179 0.19 4.24 36.46
CA GLY A 179 1.25 4.88 37.23
C GLY A 179 0.78 6.00 38.16
N GLU A 180 -0.36 6.65 37.89
CA GLU A 180 -1.02 7.50 38.87
C GLU A 180 -1.52 6.69 40.08
N ASP A 181 -2.05 5.49 39.87
CA ASP A 181 -2.49 4.59 40.94
C ASP A 181 -1.30 4.06 41.76
N TRP A 182 -0.23 3.61 41.10
CA TRP A 182 1.01 3.21 41.77
C TRP A 182 1.58 4.31 42.66
N ARG A 183 1.55 5.56 42.18
CA ARG A 183 1.99 6.71 42.98
C ARG A 183 1.14 6.93 44.21
N LYS A 184 -0.18 6.73 44.13
CA LYS A 184 -1.10 6.90 45.27
C LYS A 184 -0.92 5.83 46.34
N LYS A 185 -0.60 4.60 45.93
CA LYS A 185 -0.52 3.42 46.82
C LYS A 185 0.89 3.10 47.31
N GLU A 186 1.89 3.92 46.97
CA GLU A 186 3.30 3.79 47.36
C GLU A 186 3.92 2.39 47.09
N TYR A 187 3.39 1.62 46.13
CA TYR A 187 3.84 0.25 45.85
C TYR A 187 5.33 0.16 45.43
N LEU A 188 5.90 1.25 44.95
CA LEU A 188 7.29 1.37 44.49
C LEU A 188 7.89 2.68 45.00
N LEU A 189 9.18 2.67 45.39
CA LEU A 189 9.99 3.85 45.74
C LEU A 189 10.24 4.79 44.53
N ILE A 190 9.40 4.74 43.50
CA ILE A 190 9.52 5.55 42.30
C ILE A 190 8.97 6.95 42.61
N ASN A 191 9.89 7.91 42.79
CA ASN A 191 9.54 9.32 42.95
C ASN A 191 8.78 9.83 41.69
N ARG A 192 7.85 10.78 41.87
CA ARG A 192 7.06 11.45 40.81
C ARG A 192 7.90 11.90 39.61
N SER A 193 9.13 12.36 39.88
CA SER A 193 10.08 12.77 38.84
C SER A 193 10.50 11.61 37.93
N LEU A 194 10.76 10.42 38.49
CA LEU A 194 11.19 9.24 37.73
C LEU A 194 10.05 8.71 36.86
N PHE A 195 8.83 8.60 37.39
CA PHE A 195 7.67 8.16 36.62
C PHE A 195 7.37 9.09 35.43
N SER A 196 7.41 10.41 35.66
CA SER A 196 7.20 11.40 34.60
C SER A 196 8.28 11.26 33.51
N LYS A 197 9.54 11.00 33.89
CA LYS A 197 10.62 10.73 32.94
C LYS A 197 10.36 9.47 32.10
N ILE A 198 9.87 8.38 32.70
CA ILE A 198 9.56 7.14 31.97
C ILE A 198 8.47 7.37 30.92
N ILE A 199 7.38 8.07 31.27
CA ILE A 199 6.33 8.42 30.30
C ILE A 199 6.90 9.31 29.20
N CYS A 200 7.65 10.36 29.54
CA CYS A 200 8.25 11.25 28.54
C CYS A 200 9.20 10.49 27.60
N TRP A 201 10.00 9.57 28.12
CA TRP A 201 10.86 8.71 27.30
C TRP A 201 10.05 7.81 26.37
N PHE A 202 9.01 7.16 26.88
CA PHE A 202 8.14 6.31 26.07
C PHE A 202 7.45 7.08 24.93
N LEU A 203 6.87 8.24 25.25
CA LEU A 203 6.26 9.12 24.25
C LEU A 203 7.30 9.65 23.26
N GLY A 204 8.51 9.98 23.72
CA GLY A 204 9.63 10.38 22.88
C GLY A 204 10.04 9.30 21.90
N ILE A 205 10.19 8.05 22.36
CA ILE A 205 10.52 6.89 21.50
C ILE A 205 9.43 6.67 20.45
N ILE A 206 8.15 6.66 20.85
CA ILE A 206 7.03 6.53 19.91
C ILE A 206 7.07 7.65 18.87
N THR A 207 7.30 8.90 19.30
CA THR A 207 7.33 10.05 18.40
C THR A 207 8.46 9.92 17.38
N VAL A 208 9.66 9.51 17.80
CA VAL A 208 10.79 9.26 16.89
C VAL A 208 10.46 8.17 15.88
N LEU A 209 9.89 7.04 16.33
CA LEU A 209 9.47 5.95 15.44
C LEU A 209 8.40 6.42 14.44
N GLN A 210 7.44 7.24 14.88
CA GLN A 210 6.40 7.78 14.00
C GLN A 210 6.97 8.77 12.98
N ILE A 211 7.92 9.62 13.36
CA ILE A 211 8.62 10.51 12.42
C ILE A 211 9.33 9.69 11.35
N HIS A 212 10.02 8.62 11.74
CA HIS A 212 10.68 7.72 10.79
C HIS A 212 9.67 7.04 9.84
N ASN A 213 8.58 6.50 10.38
CA ASN A 213 7.50 5.91 9.58
C ASN A 213 6.88 6.93 8.62
N PHE A 214 6.71 8.17 9.06
CA PHE A 214 6.17 9.25 8.22
C PHE A 214 7.12 9.57 7.07
N THR A 215 8.43 9.72 7.33
CA THR A 215 9.41 9.96 6.27
C THR A 215 9.43 8.85 5.23
N TYR A 216 9.41 7.60 5.66
CA TYR A 216 9.33 6.44 4.77
C TYR A 216 8.03 6.43 3.95
N SER A 217 6.91 6.73 4.60
CA SER A 217 5.59 6.75 3.97
C SER A 217 5.49 7.83 2.89
N ILE A 218 6.10 8.99 3.09
CA ILE A 218 6.15 10.07 2.08
C ILE A 218 6.89 9.61 0.82
N GLU A 219 8.03 8.95 0.96
CA GLU A 219 8.77 8.39 -0.19
C GLU A 219 7.99 7.30 -0.91
N LYS A 220 7.28 6.44 -0.15
CA LYS A 220 6.41 5.40 -0.72
C LYS A 220 5.20 6.01 -1.43
N MET A 221 4.57 7.05 -0.90
CA MET A 221 3.46 7.75 -1.55
C MET A 221 3.87 8.34 -2.90
N GLN A 222 5.08 8.93 -2.99
CA GLN A 222 5.61 9.41 -4.27
C GLN A 222 5.80 8.28 -5.29
N SER A 223 6.36 7.15 -4.85
CA SER A 223 6.54 5.97 -5.71
C SER A 223 5.19 5.35 -6.13
N TRP A 224 4.21 5.29 -5.23
CA TRP A 224 2.86 4.79 -5.53
C TRP A 224 2.12 5.70 -6.50
N ARG A 225 2.23 7.02 -6.35
CA ARG A 225 1.68 7.98 -7.32
C ARG A 225 2.20 7.69 -8.72
N GLN A 226 3.51 7.52 -8.88
CA GLN A 226 4.13 7.22 -10.18
C GLN A 226 3.67 5.88 -10.77
N ASN A 227 3.54 4.85 -9.93
CA ASN A 227 2.98 3.57 -10.38
C ASN A 227 1.51 3.70 -10.81
N TYR A 228 0.71 4.48 -10.08
CA TYR A 228 -0.69 4.71 -10.42
C TYR A 228 -0.84 5.46 -11.75
N LEU A 229 -0.02 6.50 -11.98
CA LEU A 229 0.02 7.24 -13.24
C LEU A 229 0.46 6.34 -14.40
N LYS A 230 1.49 5.50 -14.21
CA LYS A 230 1.87 4.47 -15.18
C LYS A 230 0.71 3.52 -15.50
N TYR A 231 -0.01 3.04 -14.48
CA TYR A 231 -1.18 2.17 -14.68
C TYR A 231 -2.33 2.88 -15.38
N LYS A 232 -2.54 4.17 -15.10
CA LYS A 232 -3.50 5.01 -15.83
C LYS A 232 -3.10 5.12 -17.30
N GLY A 233 -1.84 5.37 -17.62
CA GLY A 233 -1.33 5.37 -19.00
C GLY A 233 -1.53 4.03 -19.70
N CYS A 234 -1.26 2.91 -19.01
CA CYS A 234 -1.56 1.58 -19.51
C CYS A 234 -3.06 1.36 -19.77
N LEU A 235 -3.93 1.82 -18.87
CA LEU A 235 -5.37 1.72 -19.03
C LEU A 235 -5.84 2.54 -20.23
N LEU A 236 -5.37 3.77 -20.41
CA LEU A 236 -5.70 4.62 -21.57
C LEU A 236 -5.32 3.97 -22.90
N LEU A 237 -4.20 3.24 -22.91
CA LEU A 237 -3.65 2.55 -24.09
C LEU A 237 -4.02 1.06 -24.16
N ILE A 238 -4.96 0.58 -23.35
CA ILE A 238 -5.28 -0.86 -23.20
C ILE A 238 -5.68 -1.55 -24.52
N ASN A 239 -6.09 -0.79 -25.54
CA ASN A 239 -6.41 -1.30 -26.86
C ASN A 239 -5.19 -1.57 -27.76
N PHE A 240 -4.01 -1.05 -27.40
CA PHE A 240 -2.83 -1.02 -28.27
C PHE A 240 -1.57 -1.63 -27.62
N THR A 241 -1.53 -1.77 -26.30
CA THR A 241 -0.31 -2.18 -25.55
C THR A 241 -0.47 -3.52 -24.83
N HIS A 242 -0.97 -4.54 -25.55
CA HIS A 242 -1.27 -5.87 -25.00
C HIS A 242 -0.13 -6.49 -24.18
N ASP A 243 1.11 -6.59 -24.67
CA ASP A 243 2.13 -7.40 -23.96
C ASP A 243 2.62 -6.80 -22.64
N ASN A 244 2.64 -5.46 -22.54
CA ASN A 244 3.33 -4.76 -21.46
C ASN A 244 2.39 -4.37 -20.32
N CYS A 245 1.14 -4.06 -20.65
CA CYS A 245 0.13 -3.70 -19.67
C CYS A 245 -0.63 -4.94 -19.14
N GLN A 246 -0.58 -6.08 -19.84
CA GLN A 246 -1.21 -7.34 -19.41
C GLN A 246 -0.56 -7.96 -18.17
N ASN A 247 0.73 -7.72 -17.91
CA ASN A 247 1.35 -8.14 -16.64
C ASN A 247 1.05 -7.16 -15.49
N LEU A 248 0.60 -5.95 -15.81
CA LEU A 248 0.28 -4.90 -14.82
C LEU A 248 -1.20 -4.93 -14.43
N ILE A 249 -2.06 -5.35 -15.35
CA ILE A 249 -3.49 -5.59 -15.19
C ILE A 249 -3.67 -7.10 -15.32
N ASP A 250 -3.63 -7.81 -14.20
CA ASP A 250 -3.73 -9.28 -14.05
C ASP A 250 -4.11 -9.99 -15.35
N SER A 251 -3.15 -10.75 -15.91
CA SER A 251 -3.26 -11.33 -17.25
C SER A 251 -4.49 -12.19 -17.44
N TYR A 252 -5.00 -12.79 -16.35
CA TYR A 252 -6.22 -13.61 -16.34
C TYR A 252 -7.48 -12.76 -16.56
N TYR A 253 -7.51 -11.54 -16.01
CA TYR A 253 -8.66 -10.64 -16.08
C TYR A 253 -8.49 -9.52 -17.11
N PHE A 254 -7.41 -9.50 -17.88
CA PHE A 254 -7.08 -8.41 -18.81
C PHE A 254 -8.23 -8.07 -19.78
N GLU A 255 -8.81 -9.07 -20.46
CA GLU A 255 -9.91 -8.83 -21.40
C GLU A 255 -11.19 -8.35 -20.69
N SER A 256 -11.48 -8.86 -19.48
CA SER A 256 -12.59 -8.36 -18.65
C SER A 256 -12.38 -6.89 -18.27
N HIS A 257 -11.16 -6.52 -17.87
CA HIS A 257 -10.79 -5.15 -17.57
C HIS A 257 -10.88 -4.24 -18.80
N ARG A 258 -10.43 -4.72 -19.97
CA ARG A 258 -10.53 -3.99 -21.25
C ARG A 258 -11.97 -3.72 -21.65
N GLN A 259 -12.84 -4.73 -21.58
CA GLN A 259 -14.26 -4.58 -21.88
C GLN A 259 -14.93 -3.59 -20.92
N ARG A 260 -14.65 -3.72 -19.62
CA ARG A 260 -15.16 -2.80 -18.60
C ARG A 260 -14.70 -1.37 -18.82
N ALA A 261 -13.43 -1.16 -19.20
CA ALA A 261 -12.89 0.16 -19.48
C ALA A 261 -13.55 0.83 -20.70
N ARG A 262 -13.84 0.05 -21.75
CA ARG A 262 -14.60 0.52 -22.93
C ARG A 262 -16.00 0.96 -22.53
N TYR A 263 -16.73 0.09 -21.83
CA TYR A 263 -18.09 0.40 -21.37
C TYR A 263 -18.13 1.66 -20.48
N LEU A 264 -17.17 1.79 -19.55
CA LEU A 264 -17.06 2.99 -18.71
C LEU A 264 -16.71 4.26 -19.50
N THR A 265 -15.94 4.12 -20.58
CA THR A 265 -15.65 5.25 -21.48
C THR A 265 -16.88 5.67 -22.26
N GLU A 266 -17.62 4.71 -22.82
CA GLU A 266 -18.85 4.96 -23.57
C GLU A 266 -19.92 5.63 -22.70
N MET A 267 -20.02 5.24 -21.43
CA MET A 267 -20.91 5.89 -20.46
C MET A 267 -20.40 7.24 -19.92
N GLY A 268 -19.17 7.64 -20.25
CA GLY A 268 -18.57 8.88 -19.74
C GLY A 268 -18.17 8.85 -18.27
N PHE A 269 -17.91 7.67 -17.68
CA PHE A 269 -17.38 7.54 -16.32
C PHE A 269 -15.84 7.47 -16.25
N LEU A 270 -15.17 7.30 -17.40
CA LEU A 270 -13.71 7.33 -17.49
C LEU A 270 -13.24 8.69 -18.03
N HIS A 271 -12.40 9.39 -17.27
CA HIS A 271 -11.82 10.68 -17.67
C HIS A 271 -10.28 10.68 -17.54
N PRO A 272 -9.54 10.96 -18.63
CA PRO A 272 -10.03 11.01 -20.01
C PRO A 272 -10.52 9.63 -20.47
N GLY A 273 -11.31 9.60 -21.55
CA GLY A 273 -11.74 8.34 -22.17
C GLY A 273 -10.55 7.55 -22.73
N LEU A 274 -10.75 6.26 -23.04
CA LEU A 274 -9.74 5.45 -23.72
C LEU A 274 -9.27 6.10 -25.02
N ILE A 275 -7.97 5.99 -25.30
CA ILE A 275 -7.38 6.45 -26.56
C ILE A 275 -7.91 5.56 -27.71
N GLN A 276 -8.31 6.21 -28.81
CA GLN A 276 -9.00 5.56 -29.94
C GLN A 276 -8.08 5.24 -31.13
N THR A 277 -6.88 5.81 -31.18
CA THR A 277 -5.89 5.61 -32.25
C THR A 277 -4.53 5.23 -31.67
N ASN A 278 -3.74 4.44 -32.40
CA ASN A 278 -2.36 4.13 -32.06
C ASN A 278 -1.33 5.04 -32.76
N ARG A 279 -1.79 5.98 -33.61
CA ARG A 279 -0.95 6.98 -34.28
C ARG A 279 -0.71 8.14 -33.32
N ILE A 280 0.53 8.29 -32.87
CA ILE A 280 0.87 9.30 -31.83
C ILE A 280 0.68 10.72 -32.36
N GLN A 281 0.91 10.96 -33.64
CA GLN A 281 0.74 12.26 -34.30
C GLN A 281 -0.65 12.87 -34.02
N ASP A 282 -1.70 12.06 -33.98
CA ASP A 282 -3.08 12.50 -33.76
C ASP A 282 -3.35 12.87 -32.28
N LEU A 283 -2.42 12.51 -31.39
CA LEU A 283 -2.51 12.63 -29.93
C LEU A 283 -1.50 13.63 -29.37
N VAL A 284 -0.62 14.19 -30.20
CA VAL A 284 0.35 15.21 -29.79
C VAL A 284 -0.41 16.45 -29.29
N ASP A 285 0.10 17.04 -28.22
CA ASP A 285 -0.38 18.36 -27.82
C ASP A 285 0.17 19.43 -28.78
N THR A 286 -0.70 19.97 -29.63
CA THR A 286 -0.35 21.05 -30.55
C THR A 286 -0.32 22.42 -29.88
N ASN A 287 -0.93 22.55 -28.69
CA ASN A 287 -1.04 23.81 -27.97
C ASN A 287 0.15 24.06 -27.03
N ASN A 288 1.01 23.04 -26.82
CA ASN A 288 2.11 23.06 -25.86
C ASN A 288 1.65 23.53 -24.46
N GLU A 289 0.51 23.01 -24.00
CA GLU A 289 -0.04 23.22 -22.66
C GLU A 289 0.94 22.79 -21.57
N ARG A 290 1.83 21.84 -21.88
CA ARG A 290 2.95 21.46 -21.03
C ARG A 290 4.27 21.43 -21.77
N GLU A 291 5.32 21.65 -21.00
CA GLU A 291 6.69 21.52 -21.47
C GLU A 291 7.34 20.30 -20.80
N VAL A 292 7.99 19.48 -21.63
CA VAL A 292 8.69 18.26 -21.20
C VAL A 292 10.17 18.43 -21.43
N LYS A 293 10.96 18.13 -20.39
CA LYS A 293 12.41 18.06 -20.48
C LYS A 293 12.86 16.63 -20.21
N GLY A 294 13.70 16.08 -21.08
CA GLY A 294 14.18 14.71 -20.96
C GLY A 294 15.07 14.31 -22.11
N ILE A 295 15.54 13.07 -22.09
CA ILE A 295 16.28 12.45 -23.19
C ILE A 295 16.05 10.94 -23.22
N PHE A 296 15.91 10.39 -24.42
CA PHE A 296 16.00 8.97 -24.73
C PHE A 296 17.47 8.61 -24.97
N GLU A 297 18.14 8.19 -23.89
CA GLU A 297 19.60 8.12 -23.81
C GLU A 297 20.18 6.92 -24.57
N LYS A 298 19.61 5.73 -24.38
CA LYS A 298 20.21 4.50 -24.91
C LYS A 298 19.18 3.50 -25.38
N LEU A 299 19.50 2.85 -26.49
CA LEU A 299 18.84 1.65 -26.97
C LEU A 299 19.91 0.59 -27.26
N GLU A 300 19.99 -0.45 -26.44
CA GLU A 300 21.06 -1.46 -26.52
C GLU A 300 20.54 -2.89 -26.54
N PHE A 301 21.28 -3.80 -27.16
CA PHE A 301 20.92 -5.20 -27.24
C PHE A 301 21.29 -5.93 -25.94
N ILE A 302 20.34 -6.66 -25.37
CA ILE A 302 20.53 -7.39 -24.10
C ILE A 302 20.42 -8.91 -24.26
N GLY A 303 20.34 -9.42 -25.49
CA GLY A 303 20.24 -10.85 -25.79
C GLY A 303 18.82 -11.31 -26.14
N GLY A 304 18.73 -12.44 -26.85
CA GLY A 304 17.45 -13.12 -27.13
C GLY A 304 16.44 -12.26 -27.90
N ASN A 305 16.90 -11.43 -28.85
CA ASN A 305 16.05 -10.52 -29.63
C ASN A 305 15.34 -9.44 -28.79
N ASN A 306 15.94 -9.04 -27.66
CA ASN A 306 15.44 -7.97 -26.81
C ASN A 306 16.36 -6.75 -26.83
N LEU A 307 15.75 -5.56 -26.86
CA LEU A 307 16.42 -4.27 -26.74
C LEU A 307 16.04 -3.61 -25.42
N LEU A 308 17.01 -3.05 -24.71
CA LEU A 308 16.80 -2.21 -23.55
C LEU A 308 16.83 -0.74 -23.96
N ALA A 309 15.67 -0.08 -23.87
CA ALA A 309 15.53 1.36 -24.01
C ALA A 309 15.63 2.02 -22.63
N THR A 310 16.40 3.09 -22.50
CA THR A 310 16.52 3.85 -21.24
C THR A 310 16.54 5.36 -21.48
N GLY A 311 16.02 6.12 -20.52
CA GLY A 311 16.07 7.57 -20.54
C GLY A 311 15.54 8.18 -19.26
N TRP A 312 15.23 9.48 -19.31
CA TRP A 312 14.52 10.20 -18.26
C TRP A 312 13.65 11.30 -18.85
N ALA A 313 12.60 11.70 -18.14
CA ALA A 313 11.80 12.86 -18.49
C ALA A 313 11.06 13.45 -17.28
N ILE A 314 10.82 14.75 -17.33
CA ILE A 314 10.07 15.53 -16.35
C ILE A 314 9.13 16.51 -17.06
N PHE A 315 8.02 16.83 -16.39
CA PHE A 315 7.20 17.99 -16.71
C PHE A 315 7.81 19.24 -16.04
N THR A 316 8.18 20.26 -16.80
CA THR A 316 8.91 21.44 -16.29
C THR A 316 8.03 22.39 -15.50
N ASP A 317 6.74 22.47 -15.83
CA ASP A 317 5.70 23.24 -15.13
C ASP A 317 5.52 22.80 -13.67
N THR A 318 5.54 21.49 -13.42
CA THR A 318 5.34 20.89 -12.10
C THR A 318 6.64 20.52 -11.39
N GLY A 319 7.73 20.36 -12.14
CA GLY A 319 8.99 19.82 -11.64
C GLY A 319 8.83 18.40 -11.10
N LEU A 320 8.05 17.57 -11.78
CA LEU A 320 7.80 16.17 -11.43
C LEU A 320 8.15 15.23 -12.60
N PRO A 321 8.50 13.96 -12.33
CA PRO A 321 8.54 12.94 -13.36
C PRO A 321 7.23 12.89 -14.14
N VAL A 322 7.32 12.67 -15.45
CA VAL A 322 6.14 12.53 -16.31
C VAL A 322 5.27 11.34 -15.91
N ASP A 323 3.98 11.40 -16.20
CA ASP A 323 3.00 10.43 -15.70
C ASP A 323 3.25 9.01 -16.24
N ALA A 324 3.52 8.91 -17.54
CA ALA A 324 3.88 7.66 -18.21
C ALA A 324 4.80 7.94 -19.41
N ILE A 325 5.62 6.95 -19.75
CA ILE A 325 6.47 6.98 -20.94
C ILE A 325 5.98 5.93 -21.93
N VAL A 326 5.79 6.36 -23.17
CA VAL A 326 5.34 5.51 -24.28
C VAL A 326 6.43 5.47 -25.34
N LEU A 327 6.83 4.26 -25.71
CA LEU A 327 7.72 4.00 -26.81
C LEU A 327 6.93 3.70 -28.06
N SER A 328 7.46 4.17 -29.19
CA SER A 328 6.89 3.98 -30.51
C SER A 328 7.95 3.58 -31.52
N TYR A 329 7.51 2.97 -32.60
CA TYR A 329 8.32 2.82 -33.81
C TYR A 329 7.58 3.43 -35.00
N ASP A 330 8.33 3.94 -35.97
CA ASP A 330 7.73 4.44 -37.20
C ASP A 330 7.26 3.27 -38.09
N ASN A 331 6.06 3.38 -38.67
CA ASN A 331 5.55 2.44 -39.68
C ASN A 331 6.20 2.71 -41.05
N SER A 332 5.81 1.96 -42.09
CA SER A 332 6.33 2.14 -43.45
C SER A 332 6.04 3.51 -44.07
N GLN A 333 5.08 4.25 -43.52
CA GLN A 333 4.70 5.61 -43.93
C GLN A 333 5.42 6.69 -43.10
N GLY A 334 6.27 6.31 -42.14
CA GLY A 334 6.97 7.23 -41.24
C GLY A 334 6.14 7.72 -40.04
N GLU A 335 4.97 7.13 -39.80
CA GLU A 335 4.07 7.50 -38.71
C GLU A 335 4.42 6.73 -37.44
N SER A 336 4.35 7.39 -36.28
CA SER A 336 4.83 6.84 -35.03
C SER A 336 3.70 6.08 -34.35
N ILE A 337 3.86 4.76 -34.27
CA ILE A 337 2.86 3.84 -33.74
C ILE A 337 3.21 3.45 -32.31
N VAL A 338 2.23 3.56 -31.41
CA VAL A 338 2.35 3.10 -30.02
C VAL A 338 2.81 1.64 -29.98
N SER A 339 3.86 1.37 -29.21
CA SER A 339 4.44 0.02 -29.07
C SER A 339 4.41 -0.46 -27.63
N ALA A 340 4.87 0.36 -26.69
CA ALA A 340 5.07 -0.09 -25.31
C ALA A 340 4.94 1.06 -24.30
N VAL A 341 4.52 0.73 -23.08
CA VAL A 341 4.65 1.61 -21.91
C VAL A 341 5.89 1.21 -21.12
N ALA A 342 6.73 2.18 -20.77
CA ALA A 342 7.98 1.94 -20.07
C ALA A 342 7.78 1.76 -18.55
N ASP A 343 8.74 1.10 -17.91
CA ASP A 343 8.85 1.10 -16.46
C ASP A 343 9.48 2.40 -15.97
N MET A 344 8.89 2.95 -14.92
CA MET A 344 9.25 4.25 -14.35
C MET A 344 9.99 4.09 -13.03
N THR A 345 10.44 5.20 -12.45
CA THR A 345 11.06 5.31 -11.12
C THR A 345 12.50 4.80 -11.00
N ILE A 346 13.22 4.74 -12.12
CA ILE A 346 14.66 4.44 -12.13
C ILE A 346 15.43 5.62 -11.51
N SER A 347 16.38 5.30 -10.62
CA SER A 347 17.18 6.29 -9.89
C SER A 347 18.16 7.02 -10.82
N ARG A 348 18.19 8.36 -10.76
CA ARG A 348 19.05 9.26 -11.55
C ARG A 348 19.78 10.26 -10.64
N PRO A 349 20.85 9.84 -9.93
CA PRO A 349 21.55 10.70 -8.99
C PRO A 349 22.22 11.93 -9.62
N TYR A 350 22.64 11.85 -10.88
CA TYR A 350 23.30 12.97 -11.59
C TYR A 350 22.32 14.12 -11.85
N LEU A 351 21.06 13.83 -12.18
CA LEU A 351 20.03 14.85 -12.41
C LEU A 351 19.74 15.66 -11.15
N VAL A 352 19.82 15.04 -9.97
CA VAL A 352 19.69 15.77 -8.70
C VAL A 352 20.79 16.83 -8.55
N LYS A 353 22.03 16.51 -8.95
CA LYS A 353 23.16 17.43 -8.87
C LYS A 353 23.05 18.56 -9.91
N GLU A 354 22.70 18.20 -11.14
CA GLU A 354 22.59 19.13 -12.26
C GLU A 354 21.45 20.14 -12.06
N PHE A 355 20.28 19.65 -11.65
CA PHE A 355 19.07 20.46 -11.51
C PHE A 355 18.80 20.94 -10.08
N LYS A 356 19.64 20.56 -9.12
CA LYS A 356 19.49 20.90 -7.69
C LYS A 356 18.11 20.58 -7.10
N SER A 357 17.49 19.48 -7.57
CA SER A 357 16.14 19.08 -7.17
C SER A 357 16.07 17.58 -6.87
N GLN A 358 15.76 17.24 -5.62
CA GLN A 358 15.58 15.85 -5.19
C GLN A 358 14.39 15.17 -5.87
N LYS A 359 13.42 15.96 -6.37
CA LYS A 359 12.24 15.44 -7.09
C LYS A 359 12.61 14.65 -8.35
N TYR A 360 13.78 14.94 -8.95
CA TYR A 360 14.22 14.31 -10.20
C TYR A 360 14.94 12.99 -9.97
N PHE A 361 15.20 12.62 -8.71
CA PHE A 361 15.91 11.39 -8.38
C PHE A 361 15.26 10.15 -8.99
N LYS A 362 13.93 10.09 -9.13
CA LYS A 362 13.19 8.95 -9.70
C LYS A 362 12.54 9.27 -11.05
N SER A 363 13.16 10.15 -11.84
CA SER A 363 12.67 10.54 -13.18
C SER A 363 13.10 9.61 -14.32
N GLY A 364 13.93 8.61 -14.02
CA GLY A 364 14.40 7.65 -15.01
C GLY A 364 13.33 6.64 -15.40
N TRP A 365 13.42 6.18 -16.64
CA TRP A 365 12.60 5.12 -17.20
C TRP A 365 13.45 4.11 -17.96
N GLN A 366 12.94 2.89 -18.06
CA GLN A 366 13.52 1.85 -18.88
C GLN A 366 12.45 0.95 -19.48
N LYS A 367 12.74 0.31 -20.61
CA LYS A 367 11.87 -0.71 -21.17
C LYS A 367 12.62 -1.75 -21.95
N VAL A 368 12.29 -3.02 -21.70
CA VAL A 368 12.66 -4.12 -22.58
C VAL A 368 11.64 -4.22 -23.72
N LEU A 369 12.10 -4.10 -24.94
CA LEU A 369 11.31 -4.23 -26.17
C LEU A 369 11.63 -5.56 -26.83
N SER A 370 10.59 -6.38 -27.05
CA SER A 370 10.71 -7.57 -27.88
C SER A 370 10.69 -7.17 -29.35
N THR A 371 11.74 -7.52 -30.08
CA THR A 371 11.90 -7.16 -31.49
C THR A 371 11.08 -8.04 -32.44
N HIS A 372 10.39 -9.08 -31.93
CA HIS A 372 9.54 -9.94 -32.74
C HIS A 372 8.45 -9.13 -33.47
N LYS A 373 7.91 -8.09 -32.83
CA LYS A 373 6.85 -7.23 -33.38
C LYS A 373 7.35 -6.12 -34.30
N PHE A 374 8.67 -5.93 -34.41
CA PHE A 374 9.21 -4.89 -35.28
C PHE A 374 9.03 -5.30 -36.74
N PRO A 375 8.56 -4.38 -37.62
CA PRO A 375 8.54 -4.65 -39.05
C PRO A 375 9.97 -4.77 -39.62
N GLN A 376 10.10 -5.24 -40.86
CA GLN A 376 11.40 -5.34 -41.53
C GLN A 376 11.87 -3.96 -41.99
N GLY A 377 13.20 -3.75 -42.03
CA GLY A 377 13.84 -2.51 -42.47
C GLY A 377 14.33 -1.62 -41.34
N ASN A 378 14.60 -0.36 -41.67
CA ASN A 378 15.06 0.67 -40.72
C ASN A 378 13.86 1.28 -40.00
N LEU A 379 13.94 1.32 -38.68
CA LEU A 379 12.88 1.79 -37.79
C LEU A 379 13.41 2.84 -36.85
N ASN A 380 12.76 4.00 -36.85
CA ASN A 380 13.01 5.01 -35.83
C ASN A 380 12.22 4.63 -34.59
N VAL A 381 12.92 4.40 -33.49
CA VAL A 381 12.34 4.23 -32.17
C VAL A 381 12.38 5.57 -31.45
N LYS A 382 11.21 6.02 -30.99
CA LYS A 382 11.02 7.31 -30.31
C LYS A 382 10.36 7.10 -28.95
N ALA A 383 10.63 8.01 -28.02
CA ALA A 383 10.00 8.06 -26.71
C ALA A 383 9.11 9.29 -26.57
N TRP A 384 8.00 9.12 -25.86
CA TRP A 384 6.99 10.15 -25.65
C TRP A 384 6.57 10.15 -24.19
N ALA A 385 6.41 11.34 -23.61
CA ALA A 385 5.72 11.52 -22.35
C ALA A 385 4.21 11.58 -22.61
N LEU A 386 3.44 10.80 -21.87
CA LEU A 386 1.99 10.82 -21.88
C LEU A 386 1.50 11.57 -20.64
N ASP A 387 0.70 12.62 -20.84
CA ASP A 387 -0.11 13.22 -19.79
C ASP A 387 -1.38 12.39 -19.63
N THR A 388 -1.56 11.82 -18.44
CA THR A 388 -2.65 10.89 -18.20
C THR A 388 -3.98 11.57 -17.87
N ASP A 389 -3.98 12.87 -17.61
CA ASP A 389 -5.18 13.67 -17.36
C ASP A 389 -5.79 14.21 -18.66
N THR A 390 -4.96 14.52 -19.66
CA THR A 390 -5.39 15.03 -20.97
C THR A 390 -5.35 13.98 -22.09
N ALA A 391 -4.68 12.85 -21.86
CA ALA A 391 -4.35 11.83 -22.86
C ALA A 391 -3.51 12.37 -24.03
N LYS A 392 -2.73 13.43 -23.78
CA LYS A 392 -1.84 14.07 -24.78
C LYS A 392 -0.40 13.59 -24.68
N PHE A 393 0.28 13.62 -25.82
CA PHE A 393 1.65 13.15 -25.97
C PHE A 393 2.62 14.30 -26.23
N TYR A 394 3.80 14.19 -25.64
CA TYR A 394 4.90 15.15 -25.77
C TYR A 394 6.17 14.40 -26.15
N GLN A 395 6.83 14.80 -27.23
CA GLN A 395 8.01 14.08 -27.70
C GLN A 395 9.20 14.28 -26.76
N ILE A 396 9.90 13.20 -26.44
CA ILE A 396 11.15 13.26 -25.69
C ILE A 396 12.30 13.28 -26.70
N PRO A 397 13.27 14.20 -26.56
CA PRO A 397 14.47 14.23 -27.40
C PRO A 397 15.22 12.89 -27.40
N GLY A 398 15.78 12.52 -28.54
CA GLY A 398 16.51 11.26 -28.73
C GLY A 398 15.73 10.28 -29.61
N VAL A 399 16.33 9.92 -30.75
CA VAL A 399 15.76 8.97 -31.72
C VAL A 399 16.82 7.92 -32.03
N HIS A 400 16.44 6.66 -31.93
CA HIS A 400 17.34 5.53 -32.17
C HIS A 400 16.88 4.75 -33.39
N ILE A 401 17.80 4.39 -34.28
CA ILE A 401 17.48 3.65 -35.50
C ILE A 401 17.82 2.17 -35.29
N VAL A 402 16.81 1.32 -35.46
CA VAL A 402 16.95 -0.14 -35.45
C VAL A 402 16.78 -0.67 -36.86
N ASN A 403 17.77 -1.39 -37.38
CA ASN A 403 17.61 -2.16 -38.60
C ASN A 403 17.22 -3.60 -38.25
N LYS A 404 16.13 -4.09 -38.85
CA LYS A 404 15.74 -5.50 -38.80
C LYS A 404 15.82 -6.09 -40.20
N ASN A 405 16.74 -7.03 -40.39
CA ASN A 405 16.93 -7.79 -41.62
C ASN A 405 16.76 -9.30 -41.33
N GLY A 406 15.55 -9.81 -41.53
CA GLY A 406 15.20 -11.19 -41.19
C GLY A 406 15.18 -11.39 -39.67
N GLN A 407 16.08 -12.24 -39.15
CA GLN A 407 16.32 -12.43 -37.71
C GLN A 407 17.46 -11.55 -37.16
N ASN A 408 18.26 -10.92 -38.03
CA ASN A 408 19.35 -10.06 -37.61
C ASN A 408 18.84 -8.66 -37.26
N LEU A 409 19.30 -8.12 -36.13
CA LEU A 409 18.96 -6.80 -35.63
C LEU A 409 20.24 -6.04 -35.29
N SER A 410 20.33 -4.79 -35.74
CA SER A 410 21.40 -3.88 -35.36
C SER A 410 20.85 -2.51 -35.00
N VAL A 411 21.44 -1.87 -33.98
CA VAL A 411 21.18 -0.47 -33.65
C VAL A 411 22.20 0.36 -34.43
N LEU A 412 21.72 1.16 -35.39
CA LEU A 412 22.58 1.85 -36.35
C LEU A 412 23.07 3.20 -35.83
N SER A 413 22.28 3.89 -35.00
CA SER A 413 22.66 5.17 -34.39
C SER A 413 21.67 5.55 -33.29
N GLY A 414 22.18 6.17 -32.23
CA GLY A 414 21.41 6.91 -31.23
C GLY A 414 22.02 8.30 -31.08
N ASN A 415 21.21 9.35 -31.24
CA ASN A 415 21.61 10.73 -30.96
C ASN A 415 21.08 11.18 -29.61
#